data_AF-A0A7I9YVT9-F1
#
_entry.id   AF-A0A7I9YVT9-F1
#
_cell.length_a   1.000
_cell.length_b   1.000
_cell.length_c   1.000
_cell.angle_alpha   90.00
_cell.angle_beta   90.00
_cell.angle_gamma   90.00
#
_symmetry.space_group_name_H-M   'P 1'
#
loop_
_entity.id
_entity.type
_entity.pdbx_description
1 polymer ?
#
loop_
_entity_poly.entity_id
_entity_poly.type
_entity_poly.pdbx_seq_one_letter_code
_entity_poly.pdbx_strand_id
1 'polypeptide(L)'
;MSANPGRPLPLITDQNEFFWTSGADGTLKFQECRACASLIHPPAPVCRYCRSRDIGVRAVSGKATLSGFTVNHRFSLPALPAPYVVAQVAIVEDPRVRLTTNIVDSDPDQLEIGQPLEVVFEQVEDVWLPLFRPTADEEPGPLPVDEIAPERFGEYVRPMLTTEKFEDKVAITGIGMSPIGRRLMVPPLSLTVQACEAAVADAGLTLDDIDGLSTYPGGGNLGGFAEGGVTALEAALGIRPAWHNGGMETFGPGGSVIAAMLAVASGLARHVLCFRTLWEATFNELMKQGKITPPFGGGRTDSWQYPFGATSAAHTLAINAQRHFHRYGTTKETLGWIALNQRANAELNPTAVYQSPMTMEDYLNARPITTPFGLYDCDVPCDGAIAVIVSAVDAARDLAKPPVLVEAVGTQIIERIDWDQSTLTHEPQVLGQAAHVWTRTSLRPADVDVAELYDGFTMNCLSWIEALGFCGIGEAKDFLDGGKNIARDGVLPLNTHGGQLSHGRTHGMGLVHEAVTQLRGEAGARQVAGARVGVVSSGGLTPSGVILLRADQ
;
A
#
# COMPACT_ATOMS: atom_id res chain seq x y z
N MET A 1 -24.70 -13.45 -26.28
CA MET A 1 -23.23 -13.27 -26.27
C MET A 1 -23.00 -11.76 -26.35
N SER A 2 -23.04 -11.06 -25.23
CA SER A 2 -22.75 -9.62 -25.20
C SER A 2 -21.27 -9.42 -25.45
N ALA A 3 -20.94 -8.47 -26.32
CA ALA A 3 -19.57 -8.05 -26.59
C ALA A 3 -18.88 -7.77 -25.26
N ASN A 4 -17.80 -8.50 -24.98
CA ASN A 4 -16.99 -8.29 -23.80
C ASN A 4 -16.23 -6.98 -24.06
N PRO A 5 -16.51 -5.87 -23.34
CA PRO A 5 -15.77 -4.63 -23.56
C PRO A 5 -14.31 -4.94 -23.24
N GLY A 6 -13.44 -4.83 -24.25
CA GLY A 6 -12.06 -5.30 -24.11
C GLY A 6 -11.23 -4.50 -23.11
N ARG A 7 -11.74 -3.35 -22.63
CA ARG A 7 -11.23 -2.56 -21.50
C ARG A 7 -12.41 -2.15 -20.59
N PRO A 8 -12.24 -2.04 -19.25
CA PRO A 8 -13.28 -1.51 -18.37
C PRO A 8 -13.68 -0.09 -18.79
N LEU A 9 -14.98 0.18 -18.91
CA LEU A 9 -15.47 1.53 -19.21
C LEU A 9 -15.84 2.28 -17.93
N PRO A 10 -15.74 3.60 -17.87
CA PRO A 10 -16.20 4.35 -16.71
C PRO A 10 -17.72 4.23 -16.52
N LEU A 11 -18.16 4.22 -15.27
CA LEU A 11 -19.55 4.38 -14.89
C LEU A 11 -19.94 5.84 -15.08
N ILE A 12 -20.74 6.10 -16.12
CA ILE A 12 -21.33 7.41 -16.36
C ILE A 12 -22.43 7.67 -15.34
N THR A 13 -22.35 8.84 -14.71
CA THR A 13 -23.29 9.39 -13.73
C THR A 13 -23.52 10.85 -14.06
N ASP A 14 -24.59 11.45 -13.53
CA ASP A 14 -24.88 12.88 -13.68
C ASP A 14 -23.71 13.80 -13.26
N GLN A 15 -22.84 13.31 -12.36
CA GLN A 15 -21.69 14.06 -11.86
C GLN A 15 -20.47 14.04 -12.79
N ASN A 16 -20.36 13.06 -13.68
CA ASN A 16 -19.17 12.87 -14.52
C ASN A 16 -19.46 12.74 -16.02
N GLU A 17 -20.72 12.70 -16.43
CA GLU A 17 -21.12 12.63 -17.84
C GLU A 17 -20.46 13.72 -18.67
N PHE A 18 -20.40 14.95 -18.15
CA PHE A 18 -19.77 16.08 -18.85
C PHE A 18 -18.29 15.82 -19.18
N PHE A 19 -17.60 14.96 -18.43
CA PHE A 19 -16.20 14.63 -18.65
C PHE A 19 -16.09 13.47 -19.66
N TRP A 20 -16.83 12.38 -19.41
CA TRP A 20 -16.72 11.17 -20.23
C TRP A 20 -17.35 11.28 -21.62
N THR A 21 -18.21 12.27 -21.85
CA THR A 21 -18.85 12.50 -23.16
C THR A 21 -18.30 13.71 -23.92
N SER A 22 -17.44 14.53 -23.30
CA SER A 22 -17.02 15.79 -23.93
C SER A 22 -16.18 15.60 -25.19
N GLY A 23 -15.49 14.47 -25.34
CA GLY A 23 -14.72 14.18 -26.54
C GLY A 23 -15.56 14.12 -27.83
N ALA A 24 -16.90 14.01 -27.73
CA ALA A 24 -17.79 14.06 -28.89
C ALA A 24 -17.71 15.38 -29.67
N ASP A 25 -17.37 16.49 -29.01
CA ASP A 25 -17.13 17.80 -29.65
C ASP A 25 -15.63 18.15 -29.75
N GLY A 26 -14.75 17.19 -29.46
CA GLY A 26 -13.30 17.36 -29.47
C GLY A 26 -12.73 18.18 -28.32
N THR A 27 -13.53 18.51 -27.29
CA THR A 27 -13.09 19.38 -26.20
C THR A 27 -12.94 18.61 -24.89
N LEU A 28 -11.82 18.78 -24.19
CA LEU A 28 -11.67 18.27 -22.83
C LEU A 28 -12.32 19.23 -21.83
N LYS A 29 -13.13 18.70 -20.90
CA LYS A 29 -13.88 19.51 -19.93
C LYS A 29 -13.60 19.02 -18.51
N PHE A 30 -13.42 19.96 -17.58
CA PHE A 30 -13.28 19.69 -16.16
C PHE A 30 -14.36 20.40 -15.36
N GLN A 31 -14.62 19.89 -14.16
CA GLN A 31 -15.38 20.64 -13.17
C GLN A 31 -14.54 21.83 -12.69
N GLU A 32 -15.13 23.01 -12.58
CA GLU A 32 -14.49 24.20 -12.04
C GLU A 32 -15.23 24.73 -10.81
N CYS A 33 -14.50 25.40 -9.92
CA CYS A 33 -15.10 26.29 -8.94
C CYS A 33 -15.16 27.71 -9.49
N ARG A 34 -16.36 28.24 -9.72
CA ARG A 34 -16.53 29.61 -10.24
C ARG A 34 -16.13 30.69 -9.25
N ALA A 35 -16.09 30.37 -7.95
CA ALA A 35 -15.69 31.30 -6.90
C ALA A 35 -14.17 31.51 -6.82
N CYS A 36 -13.35 30.48 -7.06
CA CYS A 36 -11.89 30.58 -6.95
C CYS A 36 -11.13 30.15 -8.22
N ALA A 37 -11.85 29.88 -9.31
CA ALA A 37 -11.36 29.43 -10.61
C ALA A 37 -10.55 28.12 -10.63
N SER A 38 -10.44 27.39 -9.51
CA SER A 38 -9.75 26.10 -9.46
C SER A 38 -10.46 25.04 -10.29
N LEU A 39 -9.70 24.20 -10.99
CA LEU A 39 -10.21 22.96 -11.56
C LEU A 39 -10.32 21.88 -10.46
N ILE A 40 -11.27 20.95 -10.63
CA ILE A 40 -11.58 19.89 -9.67
C ILE A 40 -11.61 18.55 -10.40
N HIS A 41 -10.78 17.61 -9.93
CA HIS A 41 -10.75 16.24 -10.42
C HIS A 41 -10.39 15.26 -9.28
N PRO A 42 -11.09 14.11 -9.19
CA PRO A 42 -12.40 13.84 -9.79
C PRO A 42 -13.47 14.88 -9.39
N PRO A 43 -14.61 14.97 -10.12
CA PRO A 43 -15.69 15.90 -9.79
C PRO A 43 -16.22 15.71 -8.35
N ALA A 44 -16.52 16.81 -7.67
CA ALA A 44 -17.02 16.84 -6.31
C ALA A 44 -18.18 17.84 -6.15
N PRO A 45 -19.05 17.68 -5.14
CA PRO A 45 -20.16 18.62 -4.92
C PRO A 45 -19.71 19.98 -4.34
N VAL A 46 -18.44 20.11 -3.93
CA VAL A 46 -17.88 21.30 -3.27
C VAL A 46 -16.43 21.45 -3.69
N CYS A 47 -15.97 22.70 -3.86
CA CYS A 47 -14.56 22.99 -4.09
C CYS A 47 -13.74 22.69 -2.83
N ARG A 48 -12.76 21.79 -2.92
CA ARG A 48 -11.88 21.48 -1.78
C ARG A 48 -11.02 22.66 -1.31
N TYR A 49 -10.74 23.62 -2.19
CA TYR A 49 -9.85 24.75 -1.90
C TYR A 49 -10.54 25.89 -1.14
N CYS A 50 -11.74 26.29 -1.57
CA CYS A 50 -12.47 27.41 -0.96
C CYS A 50 -13.81 27.02 -0.31
N ARG A 51 -14.19 25.74 -0.38
CA ARG A 51 -15.46 25.18 0.13
C ARG A 51 -16.73 25.76 -0.51
N SER A 52 -16.59 26.48 -1.62
CA SER A 52 -17.74 26.97 -2.40
C SER A 52 -18.49 25.82 -3.06
N ARG A 53 -19.81 25.98 -3.14
CA ARG A 53 -20.74 25.11 -3.90
C ARG A 53 -21.05 25.68 -5.29
N ASP A 54 -20.48 26.83 -5.65
CA ASP A 54 -20.62 27.42 -6.98
C ASP A 54 -19.69 26.68 -7.96
N ILE A 55 -20.23 25.58 -8.47
CA ILE A 55 -19.54 24.61 -9.31
C ILE A 55 -20.06 24.71 -10.74
N GLY A 56 -19.14 24.72 -11.70
CA GLY A 56 -19.43 24.76 -13.13
C GLY A 56 -18.65 23.69 -13.89
N VAL A 57 -18.79 23.72 -15.21
CA VAL A 57 -17.98 22.93 -16.15
C VAL A 57 -17.24 23.91 -17.04
N ARG A 58 -15.93 23.69 -17.20
CA ARG A 58 -15.05 24.51 -18.03
C ARG A 58 -14.36 23.65 -19.08
N ALA A 59 -14.39 24.12 -20.32
CA ALA A 59 -13.52 23.63 -21.38
C ALA A 59 -12.07 24.08 -21.12
N VAL A 60 -11.13 23.16 -21.29
CA VAL A 60 -9.69 23.43 -21.26
C VAL A 60 -9.10 23.28 -22.67
N SER A 61 -7.90 23.80 -22.87
CA SER A 61 -7.16 23.76 -24.14
C SER A 61 -6.86 22.36 -24.64
N GLY A 62 -6.88 21.36 -23.75
CA GLY A 62 -6.44 20.01 -24.04
C GLY A 62 -4.92 19.84 -23.98
N LYS A 63 -4.16 20.87 -23.60
CA LYS A 63 -2.72 20.78 -23.38
C LYS A 63 -2.40 20.27 -21.98
N ALA A 64 -1.38 19.43 -21.87
CA ALA A 64 -0.91 18.88 -20.61
C ALA A 64 0.61 18.71 -20.58
N THR A 65 1.16 18.53 -19.38
CA THR A 65 2.57 18.18 -19.16
C THR A 65 2.65 16.75 -18.65
N LEU A 66 3.54 15.93 -19.23
CA LEU A 66 3.80 14.59 -18.74
C LEU A 66 4.40 14.64 -17.33
N SER A 67 3.60 14.33 -16.31
CA SER A 67 4.03 14.38 -14.91
C SER A 67 4.86 13.15 -14.57
N GLY A 68 4.41 11.97 -14.98
CA GLY A 68 5.12 10.71 -14.81
C GLY A 68 4.42 9.58 -15.55
N PHE A 69 5.13 8.49 -15.81
CA PHE A 69 4.58 7.38 -16.58
C PHE A 69 5.20 6.04 -16.16
N THR A 70 4.65 4.97 -16.71
CA THR A 70 5.18 3.61 -16.64
C THR A 70 4.78 2.86 -17.91
N VAL A 71 5.63 1.96 -18.36
CA VAL A 71 5.33 1.06 -19.48
C VAL A 71 4.91 -0.27 -18.90
N ASN A 72 3.64 -0.62 -19.01
CA ASN A 72 3.13 -1.90 -18.53
C ASN A 72 3.52 -3.00 -19.50
N HIS A 73 4.16 -4.06 -19.00
CA HIS A 73 4.53 -5.24 -19.78
C HIS A 73 3.73 -6.49 -19.41
N ARG A 74 2.97 -6.45 -18.30
CA ARG A 74 2.40 -7.66 -17.68
C ARG A 74 0.88 -7.71 -17.72
N PHE A 75 0.22 -6.61 -17.39
CA PHE A 75 -1.23 -6.58 -17.17
C PHE A 75 -1.94 -6.23 -18.49
N SER A 76 -2.09 -7.22 -19.37
CA SER A 76 -2.83 -7.04 -20.63
C SER A 76 -4.34 -7.07 -20.41
N LEU A 77 -5.05 -6.19 -21.10
CA LEU A 77 -6.50 -6.24 -21.26
C LEU A 77 -6.82 -6.62 -22.72
N PRO A 78 -7.96 -7.28 -23.02
CA PRO A 78 -8.28 -7.68 -24.40
C PRO A 78 -8.24 -6.54 -25.45
N ALA A 79 -8.61 -5.31 -25.09
CA ALA A 79 -8.51 -4.13 -25.97
C ALA A 79 -7.25 -3.28 -25.74
N LEU A 80 -6.41 -3.64 -24.77
CA LEU A 80 -5.18 -2.91 -24.45
C LEU A 80 -4.06 -3.93 -24.15
N PRO A 81 -3.50 -4.57 -25.20
CA PRO A 81 -2.45 -5.56 -25.04
C PRO A 81 -1.13 -4.88 -24.63
N ALA A 82 -0.40 -5.48 -23.69
CA ALA A 82 0.94 -5.01 -23.34
C ALA A 82 1.94 -5.20 -24.52
N PRO A 83 2.90 -4.29 -24.73
CA PRO A 83 3.17 -3.12 -23.89
C PRO A 83 2.29 -1.90 -24.20
N TYR A 84 1.93 -1.14 -23.16
CA TYR A 84 1.26 0.16 -23.28
C TYR A 84 1.69 1.11 -22.16
N VAL A 85 1.58 2.42 -22.39
CA VAL A 85 1.95 3.45 -21.41
C VAL A 85 0.75 3.79 -20.54
N VAL A 86 0.95 3.75 -19.23
CA VAL A 86 0.07 4.40 -18.24
C VAL A 86 0.81 5.65 -17.74
N ALA A 87 0.15 6.80 -17.80
CA ALA A 87 0.74 8.07 -17.43
C ALA A 87 -0.17 8.89 -16.51
N GLN A 88 0.44 9.80 -15.78
CA GLN A 88 -0.23 10.94 -15.16
C GLN A 88 0.18 12.20 -15.92
N VAL A 89 -0.80 12.98 -16.35
CA VAL A 89 -0.58 14.27 -17.03
C VAL A 89 -1.16 15.40 -16.20
N ALA A 90 -0.45 16.51 -16.10
CA ALA A 90 -0.91 17.71 -15.40
C ALA A 90 -1.49 18.69 -16.42
N ILE A 91 -2.71 19.19 -16.16
CA ILE A 91 -3.39 20.11 -17.09
C ILE A 91 -2.75 21.50 -16.99
N VAL A 92 -2.41 22.10 -18.14
CA VAL A 92 -1.64 23.37 -18.19
C VAL A 92 -2.37 24.52 -17.48
N GLU A 93 -3.70 24.57 -17.57
CA GLU A 93 -4.51 25.60 -16.92
C GLU A 93 -4.51 25.51 -15.38
N ASP A 94 -4.32 24.31 -14.83
CA ASP A 94 -4.27 24.08 -13.39
C ASP A 94 -3.45 22.80 -13.09
N PRO A 95 -2.13 22.91 -12.88
CA PRO A 95 -1.26 21.74 -12.72
C PRO A 95 -1.51 20.94 -11.44
N ARG A 96 -2.40 21.42 -10.55
CA ARG A 96 -2.87 20.66 -9.38
C ARG A 96 -3.81 19.53 -9.79
N VAL A 97 -4.45 19.64 -10.95
CA VAL A 97 -5.31 18.60 -11.53
C VAL A 97 -4.46 17.70 -12.42
N ARG A 98 -4.40 16.43 -12.03
CA ARG A 98 -3.71 15.38 -12.77
C ARG A 98 -4.74 14.38 -13.30
N LEU A 99 -4.44 13.79 -14.44
CA LEU A 99 -5.28 12.77 -15.05
C LEU A 99 -4.44 11.51 -15.30
N THR A 100 -4.91 10.37 -14.80
CA THR A 100 -4.40 9.07 -15.24
C THR A 100 -4.91 8.81 -16.67
N THR A 101 -4.01 8.48 -17.58
CA THR A 101 -4.28 8.36 -19.03
C THR A 101 -3.33 7.36 -19.69
N ASN A 102 -3.53 7.07 -20.97
CA ASN A 102 -2.51 6.47 -21.83
C ASN A 102 -1.78 7.55 -22.64
N ILE A 103 -0.49 7.32 -22.92
CA ILE A 103 0.25 8.05 -23.96
C ILE A 103 0.22 7.23 -25.24
N VAL A 104 -0.20 7.85 -26.33
CA VAL A 104 -0.35 7.24 -27.66
C VAL A 104 0.49 8.00 -28.69
N ASP A 105 0.60 7.42 -29.89
CA ASP A 105 1.35 8.00 -31.02
C ASP A 105 2.82 8.37 -30.70
N SER A 106 3.44 7.64 -29.77
CA SER A 106 4.83 7.84 -29.36
C SER A 106 5.52 6.51 -29.09
N ASP A 107 6.82 6.46 -29.35
CA ASP A 107 7.69 5.43 -28.79
C ASP A 107 7.83 5.65 -27.27
N PRO A 108 7.49 4.65 -26.42
CA PRO A 108 7.64 4.79 -24.97
C PRO A 108 9.07 5.10 -24.51
N ASP A 109 10.09 4.67 -25.27
CA ASP A 109 11.50 4.91 -24.95
C ASP A 109 11.93 6.37 -25.20
N GLN A 110 11.10 7.16 -25.89
CA GLN A 110 11.32 8.59 -26.16
C GLN A 110 10.55 9.51 -25.20
N LEU A 111 9.81 8.96 -24.25
CA LEU A 111 9.02 9.76 -23.31
C LEU A 111 9.90 10.32 -22.20
N GLU A 112 9.73 11.62 -21.94
CA GLU A 112 10.45 12.33 -20.89
C GLU A 112 9.49 13.08 -19.96
N ILE A 113 9.76 13.03 -18.66
CA ILE A 113 9.02 13.81 -17.67
C ILE A 113 9.18 15.30 -18.00
N GLY A 114 8.06 16.02 -18.09
CA GLY A 114 8.02 17.45 -18.48
C GLY A 114 7.61 17.68 -19.93
N GLN A 115 7.55 16.63 -20.74
CA GLN A 115 7.18 16.71 -22.15
C GLN A 115 5.77 17.30 -22.33
N PRO A 116 5.59 18.24 -23.27
CA PRO A 116 4.29 18.82 -23.59
C PRO A 116 3.46 17.85 -24.45
N LEU A 117 2.19 17.73 -24.07
CA LEU A 117 1.23 16.80 -24.64
C LEU A 117 -0.04 17.54 -25.07
N GLU A 118 -0.73 16.97 -26.06
CA GLU A 118 -2.08 17.37 -26.43
C GLU A 118 -3.05 16.19 -26.34
N VAL A 119 -4.30 16.50 -25.99
CA VAL A 119 -5.37 15.51 -25.85
C VAL A 119 -5.81 14.99 -27.22
N VAL A 120 -6.06 13.70 -27.27
CA VAL A 120 -6.81 13.02 -28.34
C VAL A 120 -7.90 12.16 -27.68
N PHE A 121 -8.95 11.82 -28.42
CA PHE A 121 -10.06 11.04 -27.87
C PHE A 121 -10.22 9.71 -28.57
N GLU A 122 -10.27 8.64 -27.78
CA GLU A 122 -10.68 7.30 -28.23
C GLU A 122 -12.15 7.08 -27.83
N GLN A 123 -13.03 6.94 -28.83
CA GLN A 123 -14.43 6.64 -28.57
C GLN A 123 -14.62 5.12 -28.38
N VAL A 124 -15.24 4.74 -27.26
CA VAL A 124 -15.70 3.38 -26.99
C VAL A 124 -17.13 3.46 -26.47
N GLU A 125 -18.09 2.95 -27.25
CA GLU A 125 -19.52 3.07 -26.97
C GLU A 125 -19.95 4.56 -26.80
N ASP A 126 -20.48 4.91 -25.63
CA ASP A 126 -20.92 6.24 -25.22
C ASP A 126 -19.86 7.04 -24.45
N VAL A 127 -18.62 6.52 -24.37
CA VAL A 127 -17.49 7.15 -23.68
C VAL A 127 -16.44 7.61 -24.69
N TRP A 128 -15.88 8.79 -24.44
CA TRP A 128 -14.68 9.30 -25.09
C TRP A 128 -13.56 9.36 -24.06
N LEU A 129 -12.62 8.42 -24.17
CA LEU A 129 -11.46 8.36 -23.29
C LEU A 129 -10.46 9.46 -23.72
N PRO A 130 -10.14 10.44 -22.85
CA PRO A 130 -9.08 11.40 -23.12
C PRO A 130 -7.73 10.71 -23.00
N LEU A 131 -7.06 10.53 -24.14
CA LEU A 131 -5.68 10.07 -24.24
C LEU A 131 -4.78 11.26 -24.59
N PHE A 132 -3.47 11.08 -24.51
CA PHE A 132 -2.53 12.16 -24.81
C PHE A 132 -1.42 11.69 -25.75
N ARG A 133 -0.94 12.58 -26.61
CA ARG A 133 0.25 12.35 -27.44
C ARG A 133 1.24 13.50 -27.31
N PRO A 134 2.55 13.26 -27.50
CA PRO A 134 3.53 14.32 -27.56
C PRO A 134 3.24 15.35 -28.64
N THR A 135 3.54 16.61 -28.33
CA THR A 135 3.57 17.70 -29.30
C THR A 135 5.00 17.98 -29.73
N ALA A 136 5.21 18.25 -31.02
CA ALA A 136 6.53 18.61 -31.53
C ALA A 136 6.86 20.07 -31.17
N ASP A 137 8.14 20.35 -30.93
CA ASP A 137 8.73 21.70 -30.87
C ASP A 137 8.26 22.62 -29.72
N GLU A 138 7.60 22.10 -28.70
CA GLU A 138 7.34 22.83 -27.45
C GLU A 138 8.39 22.48 -26.38
N GLU A 139 8.97 23.48 -25.72
CA GLU A 139 9.90 23.25 -24.61
C GLU A 139 9.19 22.60 -23.41
N PRO A 140 9.87 21.72 -22.66
CA PRO A 140 9.31 21.12 -21.45
C PRO A 140 8.77 22.18 -20.48
N GLY A 141 7.54 21.97 -20.02
CA GLY A 141 6.86 22.85 -19.07
C GLY A 141 7.25 22.57 -17.62
N PRO A 142 6.90 23.46 -16.66
CA PRO A 142 7.10 23.19 -15.26
C PRO A 142 6.29 21.95 -14.82
N LEU A 143 6.92 21.10 -14.02
CA LEU A 143 6.26 19.92 -13.46
C LEU A 143 5.29 20.30 -12.34
N PRO A 144 4.22 19.52 -12.12
CA PRO A 144 3.39 19.70 -10.95
C PRO A 144 4.22 19.47 -9.69
N VAL A 145 3.89 20.22 -8.65
CA VAL A 145 4.47 20.10 -7.31
C VAL A 145 3.45 19.50 -6.35
N ASP A 146 3.94 18.88 -5.29
CA ASP A 146 3.10 18.37 -4.21
C ASP A 146 2.33 19.54 -3.55
N GLU A 147 1.07 19.30 -3.15
CA GLU A 147 0.27 20.29 -2.40
C GLU A 147 0.94 20.63 -1.07
N ILE A 148 1.57 19.64 -0.44
CA ILE A 148 2.43 19.77 0.74
C ILE A 148 3.76 19.12 0.36
N ALA A 149 4.86 19.86 0.44
CA ALA A 149 6.18 19.30 0.18
C ALA A 149 6.48 18.18 1.20
N PRO A 150 7.11 17.06 0.80
CA PRO A 150 7.28 15.89 1.68
C PRO A 150 7.91 16.19 3.04
N GLU A 151 8.91 17.08 3.07
CA GLU A 151 9.61 17.52 4.27
C GLU A 151 8.76 18.35 5.26
N ARG A 152 7.58 18.80 4.83
CA ARG A 152 6.69 19.70 5.60
C ARG A 152 5.50 19.01 6.23
N PHE A 153 5.30 17.70 6.05
CA PHE A 153 4.15 16.98 6.63
C PHE A 153 4.07 17.10 8.16
N GLY A 154 5.23 17.20 8.83
CA GLY A 154 5.32 17.45 10.27
C GLY A 154 4.73 18.79 10.75
N GLU A 155 4.49 19.75 9.85
CA GLU A 155 3.83 21.02 10.19
C GLU A 155 2.30 20.87 10.33
N TYR A 156 1.72 19.79 9.76
CA TYR A 156 0.27 19.58 9.65
C TYR A 156 -0.25 18.47 10.58
N VAL A 157 0.62 17.77 11.28
CA VAL A 157 0.22 16.78 12.28
C VAL A 157 -0.44 17.45 13.49
N ARG A 158 -1.46 16.79 14.04
CA ARG A 158 -2.11 17.20 15.27
C ARG A 158 -1.29 16.71 16.46
N PRO A 159 -1.09 17.54 17.49
CA PRO A 159 -0.53 17.04 18.75
C PRO A 159 -1.51 16.07 19.41
N MET A 160 -1.00 15.27 20.36
CA MET A 160 -1.87 14.45 21.21
C MET A 160 -2.90 15.33 21.94
N LEU A 161 -4.14 14.83 22.01
CA LEU A 161 -5.22 15.52 22.73
C LEU A 161 -4.98 15.55 24.25
N THR A 162 -4.43 14.46 24.80
CA THR A 162 -4.07 14.31 26.21
C THR A 162 -2.71 13.59 26.32
N THR A 163 -2.13 13.56 27.51
CA THR A 163 -0.92 12.76 27.80
C THR A 163 -1.23 11.29 28.08
N GLU A 164 -2.51 10.92 28.25
CA GLU A 164 -2.93 9.54 28.42
C GLU A 164 -3.03 8.89 27.04
N LYS A 165 -2.24 7.84 26.82
CA LYS A 165 -2.22 7.09 25.56
C LYS A 165 -3.09 5.83 25.70
N PHE A 166 -3.86 5.52 24.67
CA PHE A 166 -4.59 4.26 24.63
C PHE A 166 -3.62 3.08 24.43
N GLU A 167 -2.46 3.35 23.81
CA GLU A 167 -1.36 2.41 23.63
C GLU A 167 -0.84 1.86 24.97
N ASP A 168 -0.87 2.66 26.04
CA ASP A 168 -0.43 2.23 27.38
C ASP A 168 -1.37 1.20 28.03
N LYS A 169 -2.57 0.99 27.47
CA LYS A 169 -3.59 0.06 28.00
C LYS A 169 -3.59 -1.31 27.33
N VAL A 170 -2.72 -1.51 26.34
CA VAL A 170 -2.74 -2.69 25.48
C VAL A 170 -1.36 -3.29 25.30
N ALA A 171 -1.32 -4.57 24.99
CA ALA A 171 -0.11 -5.27 24.60
C ALA A 171 -0.41 -6.32 23.52
N ILE A 172 0.59 -6.63 22.71
CA ILE A 172 0.57 -7.81 21.83
C ILE A 172 1.05 -9.00 22.65
N THR A 173 0.22 -10.03 22.75
CA THR A 173 0.46 -11.16 23.66
C THR A 173 0.55 -12.51 22.97
N GLY A 174 0.00 -12.64 21.76
CA GLY A 174 0.08 -13.86 20.96
C GLY A 174 0.36 -13.54 19.51
N ILE A 175 1.20 -14.34 18.86
CA ILE A 175 1.41 -14.32 17.42
C ILE A 175 1.30 -15.73 16.84
N GLY A 176 0.76 -15.84 15.63
CA GLY A 176 0.56 -17.11 14.97
C GLY A 176 0.63 -16.99 13.46
N MET A 177 1.06 -18.08 12.81
CA MET A 177 1.26 -18.14 11.37
C MET A 177 0.91 -19.53 10.86
N SER A 178 0.15 -19.59 9.76
CA SER A 178 -0.05 -20.85 9.02
C SER A 178 1.19 -21.17 8.18
N PRO A 179 1.28 -22.35 7.53
CA PRO A 179 2.23 -22.52 6.43
C PRO A 179 2.07 -21.39 5.41
N ILE A 180 3.19 -20.81 4.99
CA ILE A 180 3.27 -19.83 3.90
C ILE A 180 3.90 -20.53 2.71
N GLY A 181 3.28 -20.39 1.54
CA GLY A 181 3.80 -21.01 0.33
C GLY A 181 3.07 -20.55 -0.92
N ARG A 182 3.36 -21.19 -2.05
CA ARG A 182 2.70 -20.87 -3.33
C ARG A 182 1.86 -22.04 -3.79
N ARG A 183 0.58 -21.77 -4.10
CA ARG A 183 -0.35 -22.78 -4.62
C ARG A 183 -0.47 -23.96 -3.66
N LEU A 184 -0.71 -23.67 -2.39
CA LEU A 184 -0.88 -24.68 -1.35
C LEU A 184 -2.10 -25.56 -1.62
N MET A 185 -3.07 -25.05 -2.40
CA MET A 185 -4.35 -25.73 -2.71
C MET A 185 -5.14 -26.10 -1.46
N VAL A 186 -4.94 -25.33 -0.39
CA VAL A 186 -5.64 -25.44 0.88
C VAL A 186 -6.75 -24.38 0.91
N PRO A 187 -7.95 -24.67 1.43
CA PRO A 187 -8.99 -23.67 1.62
C PRO A 187 -8.48 -22.50 2.51
N PRO A 188 -8.76 -21.23 2.15
CA PRO A 188 -8.21 -20.08 2.86
C PRO A 188 -8.64 -20.03 4.33
N LEU A 189 -9.87 -20.45 4.64
CA LEU A 189 -10.36 -20.51 6.02
C LEU A 189 -9.56 -21.50 6.88
N SER A 190 -9.06 -22.60 6.31
CA SER A 190 -8.21 -23.56 7.03
C SER A 190 -6.86 -22.97 7.42
N LEU A 191 -6.25 -22.16 6.54
CA LEU A 191 -5.02 -21.42 6.87
C LEU A 191 -5.28 -20.41 7.99
N THR A 192 -6.42 -19.71 7.91
CA THR A 192 -6.86 -18.74 8.93
C THR A 192 -7.00 -19.39 10.30
N VAL A 193 -7.69 -20.53 10.38
CA VAL A 193 -7.86 -21.30 11.62
C VAL A 193 -6.51 -21.69 12.21
N GLN A 194 -5.58 -22.24 11.40
CA GLN A 194 -4.25 -22.63 11.89
C GLN A 194 -3.47 -21.46 12.48
N ALA A 195 -3.48 -20.30 11.81
CA ALA A 195 -2.80 -19.11 12.32
C ALA A 195 -3.43 -18.61 13.63
N CYS A 196 -4.76 -18.62 13.71
CA CYS A 196 -5.51 -18.20 14.89
C CYS A 196 -5.25 -19.12 16.10
N GLU A 197 -5.33 -20.44 15.90
CA GLU A 197 -5.02 -21.43 16.92
C GLU A 197 -3.57 -21.29 17.42
N ALA A 198 -2.62 -21.05 16.51
CA ALA A 198 -1.23 -20.80 16.88
C ALA A 198 -1.06 -19.54 17.72
N ALA A 199 -1.75 -18.44 17.39
CA ALA A 199 -1.68 -17.20 18.16
C ALA A 199 -2.31 -17.34 19.56
N VAL A 200 -3.43 -18.05 19.66
CA VAL A 200 -4.11 -18.36 20.93
C VAL A 200 -3.22 -19.23 21.81
N ALA A 201 -2.60 -20.27 21.24
CA ALA A 201 -1.66 -21.12 21.95
C ALA A 201 -0.39 -20.36 22.38
N ASP A 202 0.15 -19.47 21.54
CA ASP A 202 1.31 -18.63 21.87
C ASP A 202 1.02 -17.70 23.06
N ALA A 203 -0.19 -17.15 23.14
CA ALA A 203 -0.63 -16.36 24.29
C ALA A 203 -0.90 -17.21 25.55
N GLY A 204 -1.01 -18.54 25.44
CA GLY A 204 -1.45 -19.41 26.53
C GLY A 204 -2.94 -19.29 26.86
N LEU A 205 -3.74 -18.85 25.89
CA LEU A 205 -5.19 -18.67 26.01
C LEU A 205 -5.95 -19.88 25.45
N THR A 206 -7.25 -19.89 25.67
CA THR A 206 -8.23 -20.73 24.97
C THR A 206 -9.10 -19.88 24.04
N LEU A 207 -9.81 -20.52 23.11
CA LEU A 207 -10.75 -19.81 22.24
C LEU A 207 -11.90 -19.15 23.01
N ASP A 208 -12.25 -19.67 24.19
CA ASP A 208 -13.28 -19.09 25.06
C ASP A 208 -12.85 -17.78 25.72
N ASP A 209 -11.53 -17.50 25.78
CA ASP A 209 -10.99 -16.23 26.28
C ASP A 209 -11.05 -15.11 25.25
N ILE A 210 -11.27 -15.43 23.97
CA ILE A 210 -11.31 -14.46 22.88
C ILE A 210 -12.68 -13.80 22.82
N ASP A 211 -12.71 -12.51 23.17
CA ASP A 211 -13.94 -11.70 23.23
C ASP A 211 -13.97 -10.59 22.16
N GLY A 212 -13.01 -10.57 21.23
CA GLY A 212 -13.12 -9.76 20.02
C GLY A 212 -12.41 -10.35 18.80
N LEU A 213 -12.92 -10.00 17.61
CA LEU A 213 -12.35 -10.42 16.32
C LEU A 213 -12.10 -9.21 15.40
N SER A 214 -10.92 -9.11 14.80
CA SER A 214 -10.62 -8.07 13.80
C SER A 214 -9.92 -8.65 12.59
N THR A 215 -10.27 -8.19 11.40
CA THR A 215 -9.58 -8.59 10.16
C THR A 215 -9.59 -7.48 9.13
N TYR A 216 -8.74 -7.63 8.13
CA TYR A 216 -8.71 -6.84 6.92
C TYR A 216 -8.69 -7.81 5.73
N PRO A 217 -9.41 -7.55 4.62
CA PRO A 217 -10.34 -6.44 4.37
C PRO A 217 -11.78 -6.68 4.88
N GLY A 218 -12.03 -7.76 5.63
CA GLY A 218 -13.38 -8.13 6.07
C GLY A 218 -14.03 -9.22 5.20
N GLY A 219 -15.34 -9.36 5.32
CA GLY A 219 -16.12 -10.32 4.54
C GLY A 219 -16.38 -9.87 3.10
N GLY A 220 -16.80 -10.79 2.25
CA GLY A 220 -17.15 -10.54 0.85
C GLY A 220 -16.27 -11.29 -0.16
N ASN A 221 -16.64 -11.21 -1.44
CA ASN A 221 -15.88 -11.83 -2.52
C ASN A 221 -14.75 -10.89 -2.99
N LEU A 222 -13.64 -10.90 -2.27
CA LEU A 222 -12.45 -10.10 -2.58
C LEU A 222 -11.35 -10.94 -3.25
N GLY A 223 -11.77 -12.01 -3.94
CA GLY A 223 -10.88 -12.93 -4.65
C GLY A 223 -9.82 -13.57 -3.75
N GLY A 224 -8.58 -13.61 -4.23
CA GLY A 224 -7.42 -14.13 -3.50
C GLY A 224 -7.06 -13.39 -2.21
N PHE A 225 -7.80 -12.33 -1.86
CA PHE A 225 -7.52 -11.45 -0.74
C PHE A 225 -8.45 -11.62 0.47
N ALA A 226 -9.41 -12.55 0.43
CA ALA A 226 -10.28 -12.83 1.59
C ALA A 226 -10.67 -14.31 1.70
N GLU A 227 -10.81 -14.75 2.94
CA GLU A 227 -11.24 -16.07 3.41
C GLU A 227 -12.73 -16.12 3.81
N GLY A 228 -13.38 -14.95 3.87
CA GLY A 228 -14.77 -14.78 4.32
C GLY A 228 -14.93 -13.84 5.52
N GLY A 229 -13.84 -13.31 6.09
CA GLY A 229 -13.86 -12.31 7.15
C GLY A 229 -14.26 -12.86 8.51
N VAL A 230 -14.61 -11.96 9.43
CA VAL A 230 -14.97 -12.30 10.82
C VAL A 230 -16.08 -13.34 10.88
N THR A 231 -17.11 -13.22 10.06
CA THR A 231 -18.27 -14.14 10.05
C THR A 231 -17.87 -15.57 9.71
N ALA A 232 -16.88 -15.76 8.83
CA ALA A 232 -16.42 -17.10 8.47
C ALA A 232 -15.60 -17.74 9.60
N LEU A 233 -14.74 -16.96 10.25
CA LEU A 233 -13.93 -17.46 11.38
C LEU A 233 -14.79 -17.74 12.61
N GLU A 234 -15.70 -16.84 12.94
CA GLU A 234 -16.67 -17.02 14.03
C GLU A 234 -17.45 -18.32 13.86
N ALA A 235 -18.07 -18.53 12.70
CA ALA A 235 -18.83 -19.74 12.42
C ALA A 235 -17.98 -21.02 12.46
N ALA A 236 -16.69 -20.94 12.11
CA ALA A 236 -15.77 -22.08 12.11
C ALA A 236 -15.29 -22.47 13.51
N LEU A 237 -15.03 -21.49 14.38
CA LEU A 237 -14.43 -21.71 15.71
C LEU A 237 -15.43 -21.57 16.87
N GLY A 238 -16.64 -21.08 16.63
CA GLY A 238 -17.67 -20.89 17.65
C GLY A 238 -17.34 -19.80 18.69
N ILE A 239 -16.43 -18.88 18.37
CA ILE A 239 -16.03 -17.75 19.22
C ILE A 239 -17.21 -16.81 19.38
N ARG A 240 -17.39 -16.21 20.56
CA ARG A 240 -18.53 -15.31 20.86
C ARG A 240 -18.04 -13.89 21.15
N PRO A 241 -17.58 -13.14 20.13
CA PRO A 241 -16.98 -11.84 20.36
C PRO A 241 -18.01 -10.82 20.88
N ALA A 242 -17.64 -10.07 21.91
CA ALA A 242 -18.35 -8.87 22.35
C ALA A 242 -18.11 -7.68 21.40
N TRP A 243 -17.03 -7.72 20.60
CA TRP A 243 -16.71 -6.72 19.60
C TRP A 243 -16.13 -7.34 18.33
N HIS A 244 -16.47 -6.79 17.17
CA HIS A 244 -15.84 -7.22 15.92
C HIS A 244 -15.60 -6.07 14.93
N ASN A 245 -14.59 -6.25 14.07
CA ASN A 245 -14.26 -5.31 13.01
C ASN A 245 -13.76 -6.02 11.73
N GLY A 246 -14.19 -5.53 10.57
CA GLY A 246 -13.71 -5.99 9.27
C GLY A 246 -14.09 -4.99 8.19
N GLY A 247 -13.10 -4.41 7.52
CA GLY A 247 -13.35 -3.41 6.48
C GLY A 247 -12.08 -3.01 5.73
N MET A 248 -12.25 -2.34 4.58
CA MET A 248 -11.16 -1.84 3.75
C MET A 248 -10.69 -0.44 4.17
N GLU A 249 -11.60 0.40 4.68
CA GLU A 249 -11.30 1.78 5.10
C GLU A 249 -10.72 1.81 6.53
N THR A 250 -9.50 1.32 6.66
CA THR A 250 -8.74 1.26 7.92
C THR A 250 -7.31 1.73 7.68
N PHE A 251 -6.48 1.85 8.72
CA PHE A 251 -5.08 2.29 8.68
C PHE A 251 -4.15 1.27 8.00
N GLY A 252 -4.45 0.92 6.75
CA GLY A 252 -3.88 -0.22 6.05
C GLY A 252 -4.35 -1.56 6.63
N PRO A 253 -3.75 -2.68 6.20
CA PRO A 253 -4.07 -3.99 6.76
C PRO A 253 -3.76 -4.12 8.26
N GLY A 254 -2.70 -3.44 8.73
CA GLY A 254 -2.35 -3.34 10.15
C GLY A 254 -3.36 -2.53 10.97
N GLY A 255 -4.25 -1.77 10.33
CA GLY A 255 -5.33 -1.08 11.03
C GLY A 255 -6.33 -2.01 11.71
N SER A 256 -6.37 -3.31 11.35
CA SER A 256 -7.09 -4.32 12.11
C SER A 256 -6.56 -4.49 13.55
N VAL A 257 -5.24 -4.38 13.74
CA VAL A 257 -4.56 -4.38 15.05
C VAL A 257 -4.82 -3.07 15.79
N ILE A 258 -4.73 -1.93 15.10
CA ILE A 258 -4.99 -0.62 15.73
C ILE A 258 -6.46 -0.50 16.19
N ALA A 259 -7.42 -0.99 15.40
CA ALA A 259 -8.83 -1.03 15.80
C ALA A 259 -9.04 -1.92 17.04
N ALA A 260 -8.38 -3.07 17.10
CA ALA A 260 -8.38 -3.95 18.26
C ALA A 260 -7.82 -3.25 19.52
N MET A 261 -6.72 -2.50 19.38
CA MET A 261 -6.17 -1.71 20.48
C MET A 261 -7.19 -0.71 21.05
N LEU A 262 -7.95 -0.03 20.18
CA LEU A 262 -9.00 0.90 20.64
C LEU A 262 -10.16 0.19 21.33
N ALA A 263 -10.57 -0.99 20.86
CA ALA A 263 -11.60 -1.80 21.50
C ALA A 263 -11.16 -2.28 22.89
N VAL A 264 -9.91 -2.71 23.03
CA VAL A 264 -9.34 -3.12 24.32
C VAL A 264 -9.17 -1.93 25.26
N ALA A 265 -8.56 -0.84 24.79
CA ALA A 265 -8.31 0.34 25.62
C ALA A 265 -9.60 1.04 26.10
N SER A 266 -10.70 0.87 25.38
CA SER A 266 -12.03 1.35 25.80
C SER A 266 -12.78 0.38 26.73
N GLY A 267 -12.25 -0.83 26.96
CA GLY A 267 -12.82 -1.84 27.83
C GLY A 267 -13.95 -2.66 27.20
N LEU A 268 -14.11 -2.62 25.88
CA LEU A 268 -15.15 -3.36 25.16
C LEU A 268 -14.77 -4.83 24.92
N ALA A 269 -13.47 -5.13 24.87
CA ALA A 269 -12.89 -6.46 24.76
C ALA A 269 -11.63 -6.57 25.63
N ARG A 270 -11.28 -7.77 26.06
CA ARG A 270 -10.06 -8.08 26.80
C ARG A 270 -8.98 -8.70 25.92
N HIS A 271 -9.36 -9.59 25.02
CA HIS A 271 -8.48 -10.32 24.11
C HIS A 271 -9.09 -10.30 22.71
N VAL A 272 -8.48 -9.52 21.83
CA VAL A 272 -8.93 -9.39 20.44
C VAL A 272 -7.97 -10.15 19.53
N LEU A 273 -8.52 -11.14 18.83
CA LEU A 273 -7.80 -11.91 17.82
C LEU A 273 -7.90 -11.20 16.46
N CYS A 274 -6.77 -10.69 16.01
CA CYS A 274 -6.60 -10.03 14.71
C CYS A 274 -6.00 -11.01 13.70
N PHE A 275 -6.50 -11.05 12.47
CA PHE A 275 -5.96 -11.95 11.45
C PHE A 275 -5.98 -11.37 10.04
N ARG A 276 -5.15 -11.93 9.16
CA ARG A 276 -5.07 -11.61 7.74
C ARG A 276 -4.72 -12.85 6.95
N THR A 277 -5.53 -13.14 5.93
CA THR A 277 -5.33 -14.31 5.08
C THR A 277 -5.24 -13.92 3.61
N LEU A 278 -4.26 -14.52 2.94
CA LEU A 278 -4.05 -14.44 1.51
C LEU A 278 -4.02 -15.86 0.93
N TRP A 279 -4.60 -16.03 -0.24
CA TRP A 279 -4.60 -17.28 -0.98
C TRP A 279 -4.49 -17.02 -2.48
N GLU A 280 -3.80 -15.92 -2.83
CA GLU A 280 -3.76 -15.37 -4.17
C GLU A 280 -3.04 -16.30 -5.15
N ALA A 281 -2.04 -17.05 -4.70
CA ALA A 281 -1.32 -17.98 -5.55
C ALA A 281 -2.23 -19.14 -5.98
N THR A 282 -2.96 -19.76 -5.05
CA THR A 282 -3.98 -20.77 -5.35
C THR A 282 -5.17 -20.17 -6.11
N PHE A 283 -5.66 -19.00 -5.74
CA PHE A 283 -6.77 -18.33 -6.42
C PHE A 283 -6.45 -18.11 -7.91
N ASN A 284 -5.28 -17.54 -8.22
CA ASN A 284 -4.83 -17.33 -9.60
C ASN A 284 -4.68 -18.65 -10.38
N GLU A 285 -4.23 -19.72 -9.72
CA GLU A 285 -4.14 -21.04 -10.35
C GLU A 285 -5.52 -21.63 -10.66
N LEU A 286 -6.46 -21.54 -9.73
CA LEU A 286 -7.84 -21.97 -9.92
C LEU A 286 -8.56 -21.16 -11.01
N MET A 287 -8.29 -19.86 -11.13
CA MET A 287 -8.80 -19.03 -12.23
C MET A 287 -8.27 -19.53 -13.58
N LYS A 288 -6.98 -19.82 -13.71
CA LYS A 288 -6.39 -20.37 -14.94
C LYS A 288 -7.00 -21.72 -15.33
N GLN A 289 -7.36 -22.52 -14.33
CA GLN A 289 -8.04 -23.81 -14.52
C GLN A 289 -9.55 -23.66 -14.80
N GLY A 290 -10.10 -22.44 -14.79
CA GLY A 290 -11.54 -22.18 -15.00
C GLY A 290 -12.42 -22.67 -13.85
N LYS A 291 -11.85 -22.94 -12.67
CA LYS A 291 -12.58 -23.46 -11.50
C LYS A 291 -13.24 -22.37 -10.66
N ILE A 292 -12.75 -21.15 -10.76
CA ILE A 292 -13.32 -19.96 -10.13
C ILE A 292 -13.33 -18.81 -11.12
N THR A 293 -14.25 -17.88 -10.92
CA THR A 293 -14.40 -16.68 -11.75
C THR A 293 -13.82 -15.46 -11.04
N PRO A 294 -13.29 -14.48 -11.79
CA PRO A 294 -12.82 -13.23 -11.20
C PRO A 294 -13.97 -12.51 -10.46
N PRO A 295 -13.69 -11.80 -9.34
CA PRO A 295 -14.73 -11.15 -8.54
C PRO A 295 -15.39 -9.98 -9.28
N PHE A 296 -14.63 -9.33 -10.17
CA PHE A 296 -15.05 -8.18 -10.95
C PHE A 296 -15.26 -8.63 -12.40
N GLY A 297 -16.52 -8.91 -12.75
CA GLY A 297 -16.92 -9.20 -14.12
C GLY A 297 -16.89 -7.92 -14.97
N GLY A 298 -16.46 -8.05 -16.24
CA GLY A 298 -16.38 -6.95 -17.20
C GLY A 298 -17.65 -6.11 -17.23
N GLY A 299 -17.48 -4.79 -17.17
CA GLY A 299 -18.55 -3.83 -17.05
C GLY A 299 -18.01 -2.43 -16.80
N ARG A 300 -18.90 -1.54 -16.34
CA ARG A 300 -18.51 -0.18 -15.97
C ARG A 300 -17.86 -0.12 -14.60
N THR A 301 -16.91 0.79 -14.39
CA THR A 301 -16.18 1.01 -13.14
C THR A 301 -16.28 2.46 -12.69
N ASP A 302 -16.39 2.69 -11.39
CA ASP A 302 -16.27 4.00 -10.75
C ASP A 302 -14.82 4.49 -10.64
N SER A 303 -13.83 3.65 -10.97
CA SER A 303 -12.41 4.00 -10.99
C SER A 303 -12.08 4.93 -12.15
N TRP A 304 -11.34 6.00 -11.84
CA TRP A 304 -10.79 6.95 -12.81
C TRP A 304 -9.50 6.47 -13.48
N GLN A 305 -8.97 5.32 -13.06
CA GLN A 305 -7.68 4.80 -13.50
C GLN A 305 -7.82 3.53 -14.35
N TYR A 306 -8.78 2.66 -13.99
CA TYR A 306 -9.00 1.38 -14.64
C TYR A 306 -9.33 1.47 -16.14
N PRO A 307 -10.07 2.49 -16.63
CA PRO A 307 -10.29 2.65 -18.06
C PRO A 307 -9.00 2.78 -18.88
N PHE A 308 -7.92 3.26 -18.27
CA PHE A 308 -6.61 3.45 -18.88
C PHE A 308 -5.64 2.27 -18.63
N GLY A 309 -6.13 1.14 -18.10
CA GLY A 309 -5.33 -0.05 -17.85
C GLY A 309 -4.54 -0.05 -16.53
N ALA A 310 -4.61 1.03 -15.75
CA ALA A 310 -3.97 1.17 -14.44
C ALA A 310 -4.68 0.32 -13.35
N THR A 311 -4.63 -1.01 -13.50
CA THR A 311 -5.41 -1.99 -12.74
C THR A 311 -4.66 -2.62 -11.56
N SER A 312 -3.41 -2.21 -11.36
CA SER A 312 -2.51 -2.69 -10.31
C SER A 312 -1.85 -1.49 -9.65
N ALA A 313 -1.69 -1.56 -8.32
CA ALA A 313 -0.93 -0.57 -7.54
C ALA A 313 0.51 -0.39 -8.07
N ALA A 314 1.06 -1.41 -8.73
CA ALA A 314 2.37 -1.35 -9.39
C ALA A 314 2.47 -0.17 -10.37
N HIS A 315 1.38 0.17 -11.10
CA HIS A 315 1.44 1.26 -12.08
C HIS A 315 1.64 2.61 -11.40
N THR A 316 0.85 2.92 -10.36
CA THR A 316 0.95 4.19 -9.65
C THR A 316 2.27 4.30 -8.90
N LEU A 317 2.69 3.22 -8.22
CA LEU A 317 3.96 3.21 -7.49
C LEU A 317 5.17 3.31 -8.43
N ALA A 318 5.08 2.75 -9.64
CA ALA A 318 6.11 2.92 -10.65
C ALA A 318 6.20 4.37 -11.14
N ILE A 319 5.05 5.05 -11.30
CA ILE A 319 5.00 6.48 -11.60
C ILE A 319 5.63 7.28 -10.44
N ASN A 320 5.32 6.96 -9.17
CA ASN A 320 5.96 7.60 -8.02
C ASN A 320 7.48 7.36 -8.00
N ALA A 321 7.94 6.14 -8.30
CA ALA A 321 9.35 5.82 -8.42
C ALA A 321 10.04 6.66 -9.50
N GLN A 322 9.45 6.79 -10.69
CA GLN A 322 10.01 7.66 -11.73
C GLN A 322 10.08 9.13 -11.29
N ARG A 323 9.06 9.64 -10.59
CA ARG A 323 9.09 10.99 -10.02
C ARG A 323 10.20 11.16 -8.98
N HIS A 324 10.40 10.15 -8.14
CA HIS A 324 11.49 10.14 -7.15
C HIS A 324 12.86 10.12 -7.84
N PHE A 325 13.03 9.30 -8.88
CA PHE A 325 14.26 9.21 -9.67
C PHE A 325 14.58 10.56 -10.30
N HIS A 326 13.57 11.18 -10.92
CA HIS A 326 13.72 12.48 -11.57
C HIS A 326 14.07 13.60 -10.57
N ARG A 327 13.41 13.65 -9.41
CA ARG A 327 13.60 14.74 -8.43
C ARG A 327 14.86 14.59 -7.58
N TYR A 328 15.19 13.37 -7.18
CA TYR A 328 16.22 13.10 -6.16
C TYR A 328 17.40 12.28 -6.68
N GLY A 329 17.36 11.80 -7.93
CA GLY A 329 18.46 11.07 -8.54
C GLY A 329 18.62 9.63 -8.05
N THR A 330 17.65 9.08 -7.31
CA THR A 330 17.61 7.63 -7.05
C THR A 330 17.43 6.86 -8.35
N THR A 331 17.77 5.57 -8.33
CA THR A 331 17.75 4.73 -9.53
C THR A 331 17.08 3.39 -9.26
N LYS A 332 16.90 2.60 -10.32
CA LYS A 332 16.51 1.19 -10.18
C LYS A 332 17.49 0.42 -9.28
N GLU A 333 18.78 0.72 -9.34
CA GLU A 333 19.78 0.12 -8.46
C GLU A 333 19.56 0.47 -6.99
N THR A 334 19.15 1.71 -6.69
CA THR A 334 18.74 2.11 -5.33
C THR A 334 17.65 1.21 -4.77
N LEU A 335 16.62 0.91 -5.58
CA LEU A 335 15.54 -0.01 -5.20
C LEU A 335 16.04 -1.46 -5.03
N GLY A 336 17.01 -1.87 -5.86
CA GLY A 336 17.61 -3.20 -5.82
C GLY A 336 18.26 -3.55 -4.48
N TRP A 337 18.88 -2.58 -3.80
CA TRP A 337 19.48 -2.83 -2.48
C TRP A 337 18.47 -3.30 -1.43
N ILE A 338 17.22 -2.80 -1.49
CA ILE A 338 16.13 -3.27 -0.64
C ILE A 338 15.80 -4.74 -0.96
N ALA A 339 15.64 -5.07 -2.24
CA ALA A 339 15.30 -6.43 -2.67
C ALA A 339 16.42 -7.45 -2.34
N LEU A 340 17.69 -7.06 -2.49
CA LEU A 340 18.83 -7.89 -2.12
C LEU A 340 18.91 -8.13 -0.61
N ASN A 341 18.77 -7.08 0.20
CA ASN A 341 18.78 -7.21 1.66
C ASN A 341 17.67 -8.16 2.15
N GLN A 342 16.47 -7.99 1.60
CA GLN A 342 15.35 -8.87 1.88
C GLN A 342 15.61 -10.32 1.49
N ARG A 343 16.25 -10.56 0.33
CA ARG A 343 16.63 -11.92 -0.05
C ARG A 343 17.63 -12.53 0.94
N ALA A 344 18.65 -11.77 1.33
CA ALA A 344 19.67 -12.22 2.28
C ALA A 344 19.08 -12.56 3.66
N ASN A 345 18.06 -11.83 4.11
CA ASN A 345 17.32 -12.16 5.33
C ASN A 345 16.44 -13.41 5.16
N ALA A 346 15.80 -13.58 4.00
CA ALA A 346 14.97 -14.74 3.69
C ALA A 346 15.75 -16.06 3.62
N GLU A 347 17.02 -16.04 3.20
CA GLU A 347 17.92 -17.20 3.22
C GLU A 347 18.03 -17.85 4.61
N LEU A 348 17.87 -17.07 5.68
CA LEU A 348 17.92 -17.55 7.06
C LEU A 348 16.54 -17.90 7.63
N ASN A 349 15.48 -17.66 6.87
CA ASN A 349 14.11 -17.88 7.29
C ASN A 349 13.50 -19.08 6.55
N PRO A 350 13.38 -20.26 7.19
CA PRO A 350 12.85 -21.46 6.54
C PRO A 350 11.38 -21.33 6.13
N THR A 351 10.66 -20.31 6.63
CA THR A 351 9.26 -20.04 6.27
C THR A 351 9.11 -19.15 5.04
N ALA A 352 10.21 -18.57 4.52
CA ALA A 352 10.17 -17.70 3.36
C ALA A 352 9.95 -18.47 2.05
N VAL A 353 9.15 -17.90 1.14
CA VAL A 353 8.89 -18.48 -0.18
C VAL A 353 10.14 -18.52 -1.06
N TYR A 354 10.97 -17.48 -1.00
CA TYR A 354 12.17 -17.37 -1.81
C TYR A 354 13.41 -17.27 -0.93
N GLN A 355 14.22 -18.33 -0.95
CA GLN A 355 15.42 -18.51 -0.12
C GLN A 355 16.71 -18.62 -0.94
N SER A 356 16.65 -18.49 -2.27
CA SER A 356 17.85 -18.58 -3.11
C SER A 356 18.53 -17.22 -3.22
N PRO A 357 19.86 -17.12 -3.04
CA PRO A 357 20.59 -15.86 -3.16
C PRO A 357 20.29 -15.12 -4.46
N MET A 358 20.36 -13.79 -4.42
CA MET A 358 20.09 -12.90 -5.56
C MET A 358 21.15 -11.82 -5.64
N THR A 359 21.74 -11.66 -6.81
CA THR A 359 22.71 -10.59 -7.10
C THR A 359 22.00 -9.35 -7.65
N MET A 360 22.71 -8.22 -7.70
CA MET A 360 22.19 -7.00 -8.33
C MET A 360 21.97 -7.21 -9.84
N GLU A 361 22.82 -8.03 -10.48
CA GLU A 361 22.64 -8.40 -11.89
C GLU A 361 21.35 -9.21 -12.10
N ASP A 362 21.05 -10.18 -11.23
CA ASP A 362 19.79 -10.93 -11.27
C ASP A 362 18.58 -10.00 -11.11
N TYR A 363 18.67 -9.02 -10.20
CA TYR A 363 17.62 -8.04 -9.96
C TYR A 363 17.40 -7.12 -11.17
N LEU A 364 18.47 -6.53 -11.72
CA LEU A 364 18.37 -5.59 -12.84
C LEU A 364 17.87 -6.26 -14.13
N ASN A 365 18.29 -7.52 -14.37
CA ASN A 365 17.91 -8.33 -15.53
C ASN A 365 16.57 -9.07 -15.37
N ALA A 366 15.92 -8.95 -14.20
CA ALA A 366 14.63 -9.58 -13.97
C ALA A 366 13.57 -9.08 -14.96
N ARG A 367 12.65 -9.99 -15.36
CA ARG A 367 11.61 -9.67 -16.34
C ARG A 367 10.84 -8.39 -15.94
N PRO A 368 10.60 -7.45 -16.87
CA PRO A 368 9.80 -6.25 -16.59
C PRO A 368 8.36 -6.61 -16.18
N ILE A 369 7.82 -5.84 -15.24
CA ILE A 369 6.40 -5.87 -14.89
C ILE A 369 5.73 -4.59 -15.38
N THR A 370 6.22 -3.45 -14.88
CA THR A 370 5.82 -2.11 -15.31
C THR A 370 6.96 -1.16 -14.99
N THR A 371 7.53 -0.45 -15.96
CA THR A 371 8.80 0.28 -15.75
C THR A 371 8.68 1.37 -14.66
N PRO A 372 9.62 1.46 -13.69
CA PRO A 372 10.93 0.81 -13.65
C PRO A 372 10.94 -0.59 -12.98
N PHE A 373 9.81 -1.06 -12.48
CA PHE A 373 9.72 -2.31 -11.73
C PHE A 373 9.90 -3.56 -12.59
N GLY A 374 10.86 -4.38 -12.16
CA GLY A 374 11.02 -5.78 -12.55
C GLY A 374 10.24 -6.72 -11.62
N LEU A 375 10.39 -8.02 -11.86
CA LEU A 375 9.76 -9.06 -11.04
C LEU A 375 10.10 -8.94 -9.55
N TYR A 376 11.36 -8.65 -9.23
CA TYR A 376 11.85 -8.62 -7.84
C TYR A 376 11.63 -7.27 -7.15
N ASP A 377 11.02 -6.30 -7.84
CA ASP A 377 10.44 -5.11 -7.21
C ASP A 377 9.05 -5.37 -6.64
N CYS A 378 8.43 -6.49 -7.02
CA CYS A 378 7.08 -6.85 -6.59
C CYS A 378 7.17 -7.95 -5.54
N ASP A 379 6.31 -7.88 -4.53
CA ASP A 379 6.16 -8.95 -3.56
C ASP A 379 5.79 -10.30 -4.20
N VAL A 380 5.85 -11.36 -3.38
CA VAL A 380 5.57 -12.72 -3.83
C VAL A 380 4.11 -13.07 -3.56
N PRO A 381 3.26 -13.27 -4.59
CA PRO A 381 1.93 -13.83 -4.36
C PRO A 381 2.07 -15.20 -3.69
N CYS A 382 1.43 -15.35 -2.53
CA CYS A 382 1.47 -16.56 -1.72
C CYS A 382 0.09 -16.89 -1.16
N ASP A 383 0.02 -18.06 -0.53
CA ASP A 383 -1.06 -18.49 0.32
C ASP A 383 -0.52 -18.58 1.75
N GLY A 384 -1.26 -18.04 2.71
CA GLY A 384 -0.88 -18.01 4.12
C GLY A 384 -1.77 -17.09 4.95
N ALA A 385 -1.76 -17.31 6.26
CA ALA A 385 -2.45 -16.48 7.23
C ALA A 385 -1.53 -16.12 8.39
N ILE A 386 -1.68 -14.90 8.89
CA ILE A 386 -1.03 -14.41 10.11
C ILE A 386 -2.12 -13.99 11.09
N ALA A 387 -1.93 -14.29 12.37
CA ALA A 387 -2.79 -13.84 13.45
C ALA A 387 -1.98 -13.22 14.60
N VAL A 388 -2.58 -12.23 15.27
CA VAL A 388 -2.01 -11.47 16.37
C VAL A 388 -3.08 -11.25 17.43
N ILE A 389 -2.76 -11.45 18.70
CA ILE A 389 -3.68 -11.16 19.82
C ILE A 389 -3.27 -9.85 20.46
N VAL A 390 -4.22 -8.91 20.50
CA VAL A 390 -4.12 -7.68 21.29
C VAL A 390 -4.90 -7.89 22.59
N SER A 391 -4.21 -7.72 23.71
CA SER A 391 -4.78 -7.93 25.04
C SER A 391 -4.73 -6.68 25.89
N ALA A 392 -5.61 -6.60 26.88
CA ALA A 392 -5.50 -5.61 27.95
C ALA A 392 -4.17 -5.79 28.69
N VAL A 393 -3.47 -4.69 28.95
CA VAL A 393 -2.11 -4.71 29.53
C VAL A 393 -2.06 -5.34 30.93
N ASP A 394 -3.16 -5.26 31.68
CA ASP A 394 -3.29 -5.85 33.02
C ASP A 394 -3.39 -7.37 32.97
N ALA A 395 -4.07 -7.93 31.97
CA ALA A 395 -4.12 -9.37 31.71
C ALA A 395 -2.83 -9.90 31.08
N ALA A 396 -2.12 -9.07 30.30
CA ALA A 396 -0.96 -9.49 29.51
C ALA A 396 0.21 -10.04 30.34
N ARG A 397 0.37 -9.59 31.59
CA ARG A 397 1.48 -10.00 32.48
C ARG A 397 1.36 -11.44 32.99
N ASP A 398 0.15 -11.99 33.02
CA ASP A 398 -0.14 -13.33 33.51
C ASP A 398 -0.17 -14.39 32.39
N LEU A 399 0.09 -13.99 31.14
CA LEU A 399 0.07 -14.85 29.96
C LEU A 399 1.40 -15.59 29.75
N ALA A 400 1.38 -16.58 28.85
CA ALA A 400 2.47 -17.55 28.71
C ALA A 400 3.81 -16.96 28.21
N LYS A 401 3.77 -15.80 27.54
CA LYS A 401 4.91 -15.17 26.88
C LYS A 401 5.07 -13.73 27.33
N PRO A 402 6.31 -13.19 27.35
CA PRO A 402 6.53 -11.76 27.55
C PRO A 402 5.69 -10.93 26.57
N PRO A 403 4.91 -9.95 27.06
CA PRO A 403 4.15 -9.08 26.19
C PRO A 403 5.07 -8.16 25.39
N VAL A 404 4.63 -7.79 24.19
CA VAL A 404 5.22 -6.68 23.44
C VAL A 404 4.31 -5.48 23.57
N LEU A 405 4.83 -4.40 24.16
CA LEU A 405 4.08 -3.18 24.41
C LEU A 405 4.04 -2.31 23.15
N VAL A 406 3.02 -1.46 23.07
CA VAL A 406 2.90 -0.48 21.98
C VAL A 406 3.30 0.89 22.51
N GLU A 407 4.32 1.50 21.91
CA GLU A 407 4.79 2.85 22.27
C GLU A 407 3.89 3.93 21.66
N ALA A 408 3.58 3.80 20.37
CA ALA A 408 2.88 4.82 19.61
C ALA A 408 2.30 4.26 18.30
N VAL A 409 1.24 4.90 17.78
CA VAL A 409 0.71 4.63 16.43
C VAL A 409 0.60 5.87 15.55
N GLY A 410 0.91 5.72 14.27
CA GLY A 410 0.78 6.74 13.23
C GLY A 410 -0.39 6.47 12.31
N THR A 411 -1.40 7.34 12.29
CA THR A 411 -2.66 7.12 11.56
C THR A 411 -3.22 8.37 10.88
N GLN A 412 -2.61 9.55 11.07
CA GLN A 412 -3.19 10.79 10.60
C GLN A 412 -3.11 10.94 9.07
N ILE A 413 -4.27 11.19 8.48
CA ILE A 413 -4.43 11.55 7.07
C ILE A 413 -4.26 13.07 6.93
N ILE A 414 -3.27 13.49 6.14
CA ILE A 414 -2.96 14.91 5.89
C ILE A 414 -3.24 15.28 4.42
N GLU A 415 -2.97 14.35 3.51
CA GLU A 415 -3.19 14.51 2.09
C GLU A 415 -4.42 13.72 1.61
N ARG A 416 -4.77 13.85 0.33
CA ARG A 416 -5.89 13.12 -0.28
C ARG A 416 -5.67 11.60 -0.20
N ILE A 417 -6.74 10.86 0.05
CA ILE A 417 -6.76 9.39 -0.04
C ILE A 417 -7.05 9.02 -1.50
N ASP A 418 -6.17 9.44 -2.41
CA ASP A 418 -6.29 9.24 -3.85
C ASP A 418 -4.93 8.80 -4.39
N TRP A 419 -4.90 7.82 -5.30
CA TRP A 419 -3.65 7.30 -5.86
C TRP A 419 -2.98 8.28 -6.83
N ASP A 420 -3.75 9.00 -7.64
CA ASP A 420 -3.23 9.90 -8.68
C ASP A 420 -3.35 11.40 -8.37
N GLN A 421 -4.05 11.76 -7.30
CA GLN A 421 -4.23 13.15 -6.87
C GLN A 421 -3.46 13.53 -5.60
N SER A 422 -2.70 12.60 -5.03
CA SER A 422 -1.96 12.79 -3.77
C SER A 422 -0.47 13.03 -4.00
N THR A 423 0.40 12.76 -3.03
CA THR A 423 1.87 12.92 -3.17
C THR A 423 2.41 12.25 -4.45
N LEU A 424 3.33 12.95 -5.13
CA LEU A 424 3.92 12.57 -6.41
C LEU A 424 5.16 11.69 -6.26
N THR A 425 5.95 11.90 -5.21
CA THR A 425 7.32 11.36 -5.11
C THR A 425 7.45 10.17 -4.18
N HIS A 426 6.45 9.90 -3.36
CA HIS A 426 6.41 8.83 -2.37
C HIS A 426 5.11 8.05 -2.56
N GLU A 427 5.01 6.88 -1.92
CA GLU A 427 3.72 6.24 -1.70
C GLU A 427 2.75 7.21 -1.00
N PRO A 428 1.57 7.46 -1.58
CA PRO A 428 0.53 8.24 -0.90
C PRO A 428 0.15 7.64 0.45
N GLN A 429 -0.20 8.51 1.40
CA GLN A 429 -0.62 8.14 2.75
C GLN A 429 0.49 7.50 3.59
N VAL A 430 1.76 7.87 3.41
CA VAL A 430 2.87 7.42 4.27
C VAL A 430 3.43 8.54 5.15
N LEU A 431 3.62 9.74 4.57
CA LEU A 431 4.27 10.88 5.24
C LEU A 431 3.49 11.39 6.46
N GLY A 432 2.15 11.42 6.38
CA GLY A 432 1.30 11.89 7.49
C GLY A 432 1.31 10.95 8.69
N GLN A 433 1.26 9.65 8.42
CA GLN A 433 1.29 8.57 9.40
C GLN A 433 2.66 8.53 10.10
N ALA A 434 3.74 8.63 9.33
CA ALA A 434 5.10 8.68 9.86
C ALA A 434 5.34 9.93 10.73
N ALA A 435 4.88 11.11 10.29
CA ALA A 435 4.97 12.31 11.13
C ALA A 435 4.10 12.19 12.40
N HIS A 436 2.92 11.58 12.31
CA HIS A 436 2.00 11.43 13.44
C HIS A 436 2.57 10.55 14.55
N VAL A 437 3.21 9.41 14.22
CA VAL A 437 3.74 8.49 15.25
C VAL A 437 4.75 9.19 16.16
N TRP A 438 5.61 10.05 15.60
CA TRP A 438 6.62 10.79 16.36
C TRP A 438 6.05 11.86 17.30
N THR A 439 4.81 12.30 17.08
CA THR A 439 4.13 13.22 18.02
C THR A 439 3.66 12.52 19.30
N ARG A 440 3.64 11.18 19.30
CA ARG A 440 3.05 10.36 20.36
C ARG A 440 4.08 9.68 21.27
N THR A 441 5.37 9.93 21.03
CA THR A 441 6.46 9.35 21.80
C THR A 441 7.64 10.33 21.91
N SER A 442 8.48 10.12 22.93
CA SER A 442 9.80 10.76 23.02
C SER A 442 10.88 10.04 22.20
N LEU A 443 10.63 8.79 21.75
CA LEU A 443 11.56 8.05 20.91
C LEU A 443 11.70 8.69 19.53
N ARG A 444 12.87 8.51 18.92
CA ARG A 444 13.26 9.07 17.62
C ARG A 444 13.81 7.96 16.72
N PRO A 445 14.06 8.23 15.42
CA PRO A 445 14.51 7.19 14.49
C PRO A 445 15.77 6.45 14.96
N ALA A 446 16.68 7.14 15.65
CA ALA A 446 17.90 6.55 16.20
C ALA A 446 17.68 5.58 17.39
N ASP A 447 16.48 5.57 17.98
CA ASP A 447 16.10 4.66 19.06
C ASP A 447 15.49 3.35 18.54
N VAL A 448 15.31 3.19 17.22
CA VAL A 448 14.73 1.99 16.60
C VAL A 448 15.83 0.96 16.37
N ASP A 449 15.68 -0.23 16.95
CA ASP A 449 16.66 -1.32 16.82
C ASP A 449 16.37 -2.24 15.62
N VAL A 450 15.11 -2.36 15.21
CA VAL A 450 14.68 -3.18 14.07
C VAL A 450 13.49 -2.54 13.36
N ALA A 451 13.51 -2.54 12.03
CA ALA A 451 12.46 -1.96 11.21
C ALA A 451 11.83 -3.01 10.30
N GLU A 452 10.53 -3.23 10.47
CA GLU A 452 9.71 -4.11 9.65
C GLU A 452 8.76 -3.25 8.80
N LEU A 453 9.27 -2.76 7.67
CA LEU A 453 8.63 -1.77 6.82
C LEU A 453 7.91 -2.42 5.62
N TYR A 454 6.70 -1.91 5.34
CA TYR A 454 5.88 -2.35 4.22
C TYR A 454 6.60 -2.19 2.88
N ASP A 455 6.60 -3.27 2.14
CA ASP A 455 7.44 -3.52 0.99
C ASP A 455 6.73 -4.38 -0.07
N GLY A 456 5.41 -4.18 -0.23
CA GLY A 456 4.66 -4.78 -1.33
C GLY A 456 5.32 -4.50 -2.69
N PHE A 457 5.95 -3.32 -2.78
CA PHE A 457 6.95 -2.98 -3.77
C PHE A 457 8.17 -2.31 -3.11
N THR A 458 9.33 -2.38 -3.76
CA THR A 458 10.57 -1.71 -3.28
C THR A 458 10.38 -0.22 -3.01
N MET A 459 9.57 0.47 -3.83
CA MET A 459 9.25 1.89 -3.64
C MET A 459 8.44 2.18 -2.36
N ASN A 460 7.60 1.24 -1.89
CA ASN A 460 6.90 1.40 -0.62
C ASN A 460 7.91 1.46 0.53
N CYS A 461 8.85 0.52 0.52
CA CYS A 461 9.86 0.42 1.56
C CYS A 461 10.77 1.67 1.57
N LEU A 462 11.21 2.13 0.39
CA LEU A 462 11.94 3.40 0.25
C LEU A 462 11.14 4.57 0.84
N SER A 463 9.86 4.68 0.50
CA SER A 463 8.99 5.75 1.00
C SER A 463 8.90 5.74 2.53
N TRP A 464 8.81 4.56 3.16
CA TRP A 464 8.80 4.43 4.62
C TRP A 464 10.14 4.78 5.27
N ILE A 465 11.27 4.44 4.63
CA ILE A 465 12.61 4.76 5.13
C ILE A 465 12.77 6.28 5.26
N GLU A 466 12.43 7.01 4.20
CA GLU A 466 12.52 8.48 4.20
C GLU A 466 11.45 9.12 5.11
N ALA A 467 10.19 8.67 5.02
CA ALA A 467 9.09 9.26 5.79
C ALA A 467 9.26 9.14 7.31
N LEU A 468 9.81 8.01 7.78
CA LEU A 468 10.09 7.82 9.20
C LEU A 468 11.35 8.56 9.66
N GLY A 469 12.14 9.12 8.74
CA GLY A 469 13.32 9.91 9.06
C GLY A 469 14.56 9.08 9.39
N PHE A 470 14.67 7.86 8.84
CA PHE A 470 15.91 7.08 8.94
C PHE A 470 17.02 7.65 8.04
N CYS A 471 16.63 8.33 6.97
CA CYS A 471 17.41 9.31 6.23
C CYS A 471 16.53 10.52 5.90
N GLY A 472 17.12 11.61 5.39
CA GLY A 472 16.34 12.74 4.89
C GLY A 472 15.55 12.41 3.64
N ILE A 473 14.52 13.23 3.35
CA ILE A 473 13.75 13.16 2.10
C ILE A 473 14.71 13.34 0.91
N GLY A 474 14.69 12.39 -0.03
CA GLY A 474 15.57 12.34 -1.20
C GLY A 474 16.98 11.81 -0.93
N GLU A 475 17.32 11.43 0.30
CA GLU A 475 18.65 10.93 0.67
C GLU A 475 18.75 9.38 0.58
N ALA A 476 17.67 8.68 0.20
CA ALA A 476 17.68 7.22 0.12
C ALA A 476 18.75 6.65 -0.82
N LYS A 477 19.16 7.38 -1.86
CA LYS A 477 20.22 6.94 -2.78
C LYS A 477 21.52 6.60 -2.02
N ASP A 478 21.95 7.51 -1.16
CA ASP A 478 23.21 7.38 -0.44
C ASP A 478 23.04 6.52 0.82
N PHE A 479 21.86 6.58 1.46
CA PHE A 479 21.55 5.73 2.62
C PHE A 479 21.50 4.25 2.26
N LEU A 480 20.98 3.89 1.09
CA LEU A 480 20.83 2.50 0.62
C LEU A 480 22.05 1.97 -0.12
N ASP A 481 23.07 2.79 -0.40
CA ASP A 481 24.21 2.40 -1.21
C ASP A 481 24.94 1.18 -0.63
N GLY A 482 25.13 0.15 -1.47
CA GLY A 482 25.69 -1.13 -1.07
C GLY A 482 24.85 -1.96 -0.09
N GLY A 483 23.64 -1.50 0.29
CA GLY A 483 22.75 -2.18 1.23
C GLY A 483 23.24 -2.26 2.68
N LYS A 484 24.39 -1.67 3.00
CA LYS A 484 25.04 -1.85 4.32
C LYS A 484 24.23 -1.29 5.48
N ASN A 485 23.60 -0.12 5.31
CA ASN A 485 22.85 0.50 6.41
C ASN A 485 21.61 -0.30 6.80
N ILE A 486 21.00 -0.99 5.83
CA ILE A 486 19.77 -1.77 6.01
C ILE A 486 20.02 -3.26 6.30
N ALA A 487 21.29 -3.68 6.27
CA ALA A 487 21.69 -5.04 6.63
C ALA A 487 21.31 -5.36 8.08
N ARG A 488 21.18 -6.65 8.40
CA ARG A 488 20.81 -7.10 9.75
C ARG A 488 21.79 -6.65 10.85
N ASP A 489 23.04 -6.42 10.51
CA ASP A 489 24.10 -5.86 11.35
C ASP A 489 24.43 -4.38 11.02
N GLY A 490 23.58 -3.76 10.20
CA GLY A 490 23.65 -2.34 9.84
C GLY A 490 23.05 -1.42 10.91
N VAL A 491 22.93 -0.14 10.57
CA VAL A 491 22.36 0.88 11.47
C VAL A 491 20.83 0.82 11.55
N LEU A 492 20.18 0.19 10.57
CA LEU A 492 18.74 -0.03 10.51
C LEU A 492 18.46 -1.46 10.04
N PRO A 493 18.56 -2.48 10.90
CA PRO A 493 18.18 -3.85 10.54
C PRO A 493 16.76 -3.89 9.96
N LEU A 494 16.66 -4.16 8.66
CA LEU A 494 15.42 -3.99 7.89
C LEU A 494 14.84 -5.34 7.44
N ASN A 495 13.57 -5.55 7.72
CA ASN A 495 12.75 -6.68 7.28
C ASN A 495 13.45 -8.02 7.54
N THR A 496 13.74 -8.34 8.80
CA THR A 496 14.66 -9.43 9.17
C THR A 496 14.14 -10.82 8.85
N HIS A 497 12.83 -10.97 8.61
CA HIS A 497 12.20 -12.19 8.09
C HIS A 497 12.28 -12.35 6.57
N GLY A 498 12.77 -11.32 5.86
CA GLY A 498 12.89 -11.27 4.41
C GLY A 498 11.84 -10.43 3.70
N GLY A 499 10.91 -9.80 4.43
CA GLY A 499 9.93 -8.88 3.85
C GLY A 499 8.95 -9.54 2.87
N GLN A 500 8.01 -8.78 2.33
CA GLN A 500 7.03 -9.32 1.38
C GLN A 500 7.65 -9.66 0.02
N LEU A 501 8.82 -9.08 -0.32
CA LEU A 501 9.56 -9.41 -1.55
C LEU A 501 10.16 -10.82 -1.52
N SER A 502 10.25 -11.46 -0.36
CA SER A 502 10.89 -12.78 -0.20
C SER A 502 10.15 -13.77 0.69
N HIS A 503 9.66 -13.32 1.85
CA HIS A 503 8.91 -14.14 2.78
C HIS A 503 7.56 -14.55 2.18
N GLY A 504 6.88 -13.61 1.56
CA GLY A 504 5.55 -13.76 0.98
C GLY A 504 4.69 -12.54 1.26
N ARG A 505 3.82 -12.18 0.31
CA ARG A 505 2.82 -11.12 0.53
C ARG A 505 1.92 -11.54 1.69
N THR A 506 2.06 -10.86 2.83
CA THR A 506 1.19 -11.04 4.03
C THR A 506 0.44 -9.76 4.40
N HIS A 507 0.46 -8.77 3.50
CA HIS A 507 -0.15 -7.45 3.70
C HIS A 507 0.34 -6.81 5.01
N GLY A 508 1.64 -6.92 5.31
CA GLY A 508 2.26 -6.32 6.48
C GLY A 508 1.96 -6.99 7.83
N MET A 509 1.07 -7.98 7.91
CA MET A 509 0.88 -8.73 9.17
C MET A 509 2.07 -9.62 9.50
N GLY A 510 2.81 -10.12 8.50
CA GLY A 510 4.09 -10.80 8.71
C GLY A 510 5.16 -9.90 9.33
N LEU A 511 5.12 -8.58 9.05
CA LEU A 511 6.00 -7.57 9.66
C LEU A 511 5.71 -7.43 11.16
N VAL A 512 4.43 -7.42 11.55
CA VAL A 512 4.03 -7.42 12.97
C VAL A 512 4.53 -8.70 13.67
N HIS A 513 4.32 -9.86 13.04
CA HIS A 513 4.79 -11.14 13.58
C HIS A 513 6.31 -11.14 13.78
N GLU A 514 7.09 -10.71 12.80
CA GLU A 514 8.55 -10.67 12.90
C GLU A 514 9.02 -9.66 13.96
N ALA A 515 8.44 -8.46 14.02
CA ALA A 515 8.82 -7.48 15.05
C ALA A 515 8.59 -8.03 16.46
N VAL A 516 7.47 -8.70 16.71
CA VAL A 516 7.21 -9.37 18.00
C VAL A 516 8.23 -10.49 18.25
N THR A 517 8.56 -11.28 17.23
CA THR A 517 9.55 -12.36 17.32
C THR A 517 10.94 -11.80 17.68
N GLN A 518 11.36 -10.71 17.05
CA GLN A 518 12.63 -10.03 17.32
C GLN A 518 12.69 -9.45 18.73
N LEU A 519 11.64 -8.75 19.15
CA LEU A 519 11.55 -8.13 20.48
C LEU A 519 11.46 -9.15 21.62
N ARG A 520 10.98 -10.37 21.34
CA ARG A 520 11.00 -11.50 22.29
C ARG A 520 12.32 -12.27 22.31
N GLY A 521 13.24 -12.01 21.38
CA GLY A 521 14.48 -12.77 21.26
C GLY A 521 14.32 -14.17 20.66
N GLU A 522 13.25 -14.40 19.89
CA GLU A 522 12.84 -15.72 19.39
C GLU A 522 13.16 -15.93 17.90
N ALA A 523 13.90 -15.02 17.28
CA ALA A 523 14.11 -15.03 15.83
C ALA A 523 15.24 -15.96 15.36
N GLY A 524 15.92 -16.68 16.26
CA GLY A 524 16.95 -17.65 15.90
C GLY A 524 18.11 -17.04 15.10
N ALA A 525 18.45 -17.62 13.93
CA ALA A 525 19.60 -17.19 13.13
C ALA A 525 19.49 -15.75 12.55
N ARG A 526 18.26 -15.21 12.48
CA ARG A 526 17.97 -13.85 12.00
C ARG A 526 17.79 -12.83 13.15
N GLN A 527 18.07 -13.21 14.38
CA GLN A 527 17.92 -12.35 15.56
C GLN A 527 18.84 -11.13 15.50
N VAL A 528 18.27 -9.94 15.67
CA VAL A 528 19.00 -8.70 15.95
C VAL A 528 19.35 -8.68 17.43
N ALA A 529 20.63 -8.51 17.74
CA ALA A 529 21.13 -8.60 19.09
C ALA A 529 20.63 -7.43 19.95
N GLY A 530 19.92 -7.75 21.04
CA GLY A 530 19.49 -6.75 22.01
C GLY A 530 18.39 -5.80 21.53
N ALA A 531 17.61 -6.17 20.50
CA ALA A 531 16.50 -5.36 20.02
C ALA A 531 15.45 -5.11 21.11
N ARG A 532 15.09 -3.84 21.34
CA ARG A 532 14.10 -3.40 22.35
C ARG A 532 13.02 -2.53 21.76
N VAL A 533 13.26 -1.87 20.65
CA VAL A 533 12.31 -1.01 19.94
C VAL A 533 12.22 -1.46 18.49
N GLY A 534 11.00 -1.80 18.05
CA GLY A 534 10.72 -2.20 16.68
C GLY A 534 9.70 -1.26 16.04
N VAL A 535 9.92 -0.83 14.80
CA VAL A 535 8.88 -0.13 14.03
C VAL A 535 8.26 -1.07 13.03
N VAL A 536 6.93 -1.03 12.90
CA VAL A 536 6.18 -1.82 11.93
C VAL A 536 5.32 -0.89 11.10
N SER A 537 5.47 -0.92 9.79
CA SER A 537 4.56 -0.21 8.89
C SER A 537 3.66 -1.15 8.09
N SER A 538 2.47 -0.69 7.77
CA SER A 538 1.51 -1.36 6.91
C SER A 538 0.98 -0.38 5.88
N GLY A 539 0.92 -0.78 4.60
CA GLY A 539 0.61 0.13 3.49
C GLY A 539 0.17 -0.59 2.22
N GLY A 540 0.37 0.05 1.06
CA GLY A 540 0.13 -0.48 -0.27
C GLY A 540 -1.29 -0.31 -0.83
N LEU A 541 -2.24 0.24 -0.05
CA LEU A 541 -3.69 0.29 -0.40
C LEU A 541 -4.41 1.59 -0.02
N THR A 542 -3.72 2.67 0.39
CA THR A 542 -4.26 3.99 0.78
C THR A 542 -5.58 3.98 1.58
N PRO A 543 -5.58 4.23 2.91
CA PRO A 543 -4.48 4.77 3.72
C PRO A 543 -3.57 3.70 4.34
N SER A 544 -2.42 4.13 4.87
CA SER A 544 -1.44 3.29 5.57
C SER A 544 -1.53 3.46 7.10
N GLY A 545 -0.69 2.75 7.85
CA GLY A 545 -0.51 2.93 9.29
C GLY A 545 0.84 2.42 9.78
N VAL A 546 1.35 2.98 10.88
CA VAL A 546 2.61 2.58 11.52
C VAL A 546 2.44 2.37 13.01
N ILE A 547 3.13 1.38 13.58
CA ILE A 547 3.11 1.02 15.00
C ILE A 547 4.56 0.98 15.48
N LEU A 548 4.85 1.67 16.58
CA LEU A 548 6.11 1.55 17.31
C LEU A 548 5.90 0.58 18.47
N LEU A 549 6.66 -0.50 18.48
CA LEU A 549 6.61 -1.60 19.46
C LEU A 549 7.83 -1.57 20.34
N ARG A 550 7.70 -2.12 21.55
CA ARG A 550 8.77 -2.16 22.54
C ARG A 550 8.69 -3.41 23.40
N ALA A 551 9.85 -3.98 23.70
CA ALA A 551 9.95 -5.10 24.63
C ALA A 551 9.49 -4.67 26.04
N ASP A 552 8.80 -5.57 26.75
CA ASP A 552 8.53 -5.40 28.17
C ASP A 552 9.84 -5.53 28.96
N GLN A 553 10.10 -4.61 29.88
CA GLN A 553 11.39 -4.49 30.59
C GLN A 553 11.37 -5.20 31.93
#